data_AF-A0A356UJQ7-F1
#
_entry.id   AF-A0A356UJQ7-F1
#
_cell.length_a   1.000
_cell.length_b   1.000
_cell.length_c   1.000
_cell.angle_alpha   90.00
_cell.angle_beta   90.00
_cell.angle_gamma   90.00
#
_symmetry.space_group_name_H-M   'P 1'
#
loop_
_entity.id
_entity.type
_entity.pdbx_description
1 polymer ?
#
loop_
_entity_poly.entity_id
_entity_poly.type
_entity_poly.pdbx_seq_one_letter_code
_entity_poly.pdbx_strand_id
1 'polypeptide(L)' 'MVSNEQVKEWLCELITAEGIAYGYLKLTHCLRRNFNLVINKKKVYRLCKELAILQSRSGR' A
#
# COMPACT_ATOMS: atom_id res chain seq x y z
N MET A 1 -3.45 10.42 -15.16
CA MET A 1 -2.24 9.86 -14.52
C MET A 1 -2.50 9.89 -13.02
N VAL A 2 -2.25 8.81 -12.27
CA VAL A 2 -2.56 8.79 -10.83
C VAL A 2 -1.35 9.30 -10.02
N SER A 3 -1.58 10.33 -9.21
CA SER A 3 -0.57 10.96 -8.34
C SER A 3 -0.15 10.05 -7.19
N ASN A 4 1.04 10.29 -6.64
CA ASN A 4 1.53 9.51 -5.50
C ASN A 4 0.65 9.70 -4.25
N GLU A 5 0.12 10.90 -4.03
CA GLU A 5 -0.78 11.23 -2.91
C GLU A 5 -2.08 10.43 -2.99
N GLN A 6 -2.72 10.36 -4.16
CA GLN A 6 -3.92 9.54 -4.37
C GLN A 6 -3.67 8.06 -4.02
N VAL A 7 -2.52 7.51 -4.44
CA VAL A 7 -2.17 6.12 -4.10
C VAL A 7 -1.95 5.96 -2.59
N LYS A 8 -1.38 6.97 -1.92
CA LYS A 8 -1.20 6.95 -0.46
C LYS A 8 -2.54 6.95 0.28
N GLU A 9 -3.51 7.73 -0.17
CA GLU A 9 -4.86 7.73 0.41
C GLU A 9 -5.52 6.36 0.29
N TRP A 10 -5.50 5.75 -0.91
CA TRP A 10 -6.05 4.40 -1.09
C TRP A 10 -5.32 3.35 -0.25
N LEU A 11 -4.00 3.49 -0.06
CA LEU A 11 -3.25 2.59 0.83
C LEU A 11 -3.74 2.71 2.28
N CYS A 12 -3.99 3.92 2.77
CA CYS A 12 -4.55 4.16 4.11
C CYS A 12 -5.97 3.61 4.23
N GLU A 13 -6.84 3.85 3.23
CA GLU A 13 -8.19 3.30 3.20
C GLU A 13 -8.19 1.77 3.25
N LEU A 14 -7.35 1.12 2.46
CA LEU A 14 -7.22 -0.34 2.45
C LEU A 14 -6.77 -0.90 3.81
N ILE A 15 -5.87 -0.21 4.51
CA ILE A 15 -5.39 -0.62 5.83
C ILE A 15 -6.50 -0.45 6.88
N THR A 16 -7.20 0.68 6.85
CA THR A 16 -8.29 0.97 7.79
C THR A 16 -9.50 0.06 7.56
N ALA A 17 -9.84 -0.24 6.31
CA ALA A 17 -11.02 -1.04 5.96
C ALA A 17 -10.91 -2.50 6.35
N GLU A 18 -9.72 -3.10 6.26
CA GLU A 18 -9.53 -4.54 6.50
C GLU A 18 -8.93 -4.88 7.88
N GLY A 19 -8.47 -3.88 8.65
CA GLY A 19 -8.07 -4.04 10.06
C GLY A 19 -6.86 -4.95 10.33
N ILE A 20 -6.23 -5.51 9.30
CA ILE A 20 -5.07 -6.39 9.37
C ILE A 20 -3.88 -5.72 8.67
N ALA A 21 -2.67 -5.89 9.22
CA ALA A 21 -1.46 -5.33 8.63
C ALA A 21 -1.16 -5.90 7.23
N TYR A 22 -1.53 -5.11 6.23
CA TYR A 22 -0.99 -4.95 4.89
C TYR A 22 0.50 -5.25 4.64
N GLY A 23 0.89 -6.45 4.20
CA GLY A 23 2.14 -6.56 3.43
C GLY A 23 2.01 -5.82 2.09
N TYR A 24 3.06 -5.12 1.63
CA TYR A 24 3.01 -4.31 0.38
C TYR A 24 2.58 -5.10 -0.87
N LEU A 25 2.83 -6.41 -0.91
CA LEU A 25 2.39 -7.28 -1.99
C LEU A 25 0.86 -7.39 -2.02
N LYS A 26 0.23 -7.61 -0.87
CA LYS A 26 -1.24 -7.65 -0.77
C LYS A 26 -1.85 -6.28 -1.09
N LEU A 27 -1.26 -5.19 -0.60
CA LEU A 27 -1.67 -3.83 -0.99
C LEU A 27 -1.59 -3.61 -2.50
N THR A 28 -0.54 -4.12 -3.16
CA THR A 28 -0.41 -4.05 -4.62
C THR A 28 -1.54 -4.81 -5.32
N HIS A 29 -1.94 -5.98 -4.81
CA HIS A 29 -3.06 -6.74 -5.35
C HIS A 29 -4.40 -6.02 -5.15
N CYS A 30 -4.67 -5.47 -3.97
CA CYS A 30 -5.89 -4.71 -3.69
C CYS A 30 -5.98 -3.45 -4.57
N LEU A 31 -4.88 -2.73 -4.76
CA LEU A 31 -4.84 -1.57 -5.66
C LEU A 31 -5.23 -1.94 -7.11
N ARG A 32 -4.76 -3.09 -7.60
CA ARG A 32 -5.08 -3.59 -8.94
C ARG A 32 -6.53 -4.05 -9.05
N ARG A 33 -7.06 -4.72 -8.03
CA ARG A 33 -8.40 -5.30 -8.05
C ARG A 33 -9.49 -4.27 -7.80
N ASN A 34 -9.30 -3.39 -6.82
CA ASN A 34 -10.35 -2.49 -6.33
C ASN A 34 -10.35 -1.16 -7.11
N PHE A 35 -9.19 -0.70 -7.56
CA PHE A 35 -9.02 0.59 -8.23
C PHE A 35 -8.56 0.45 -9.69
N ASN A 36 -8.51 -0.79 -10.21
CA ASN A 36 -8.03 -1.12 -11.55
C ASN A 36 -6.66 -0.49 -11.90
N LEU A 37 -5.81 -0.31 -10.88
CA LEU A 37 -4.60 0.49 -10.97
C LEU A 37 -3.43 -0.29 -11.56
N VAL A 38 -2.89 0.17 -12.68
CA VAL A 38 -1.64 -0.38 -13.24
C VAL A 38 -0.44 0.20 -12.48
N ILE A 39 -0.06 -0.45 -11.38
CA ILE A 39 1.05 -0.03 -10.51
C ILE A 39 2.09 -1.13 -10.31
N ASN A 40 3.37 -0.73 -10.21
CA ASN A 40 4.48 -1.62 -9.91
C ASN A 40 4.63 -1.81 -8.39
N LYS A 41 4.89 -3.05 -7.96
CA LYS A 41 5.19 -3.39 -6.56
C LYS A 41 6.32 -2.55 -5.94
N LYS A 42 7.33 -2.15 -6.73
CA LYS A 42 8.42 -1.26 -6.27
C LYS A 42 7.89 0.12 -5.85
N LYS A 43 6.93 0.67 -6.60
CA LYS A 43 6.30 1.95 -6.29
C LYS A 43 5.47 1.85 -5.03
N VAL A 44 4.65 0.81 -4.91
CA VAL A 44 3.86 0.54 -3.69
C VAL A 44 4.77 0.39 -2.48
N TYR A 45 5.85 -0.38 -2.57
CA TYR A 45 6.83 -0.51 -1.49
C TYR A 45 7.40 0.83 -1.02
N ARG A 46 7.82 1.71 -1.96
CA ARG A 46 8.34 3.05 -1.61
C ARG A 46 7.29 3.89 -0.90
N LEU A 47 6.06 3.91 -1.40
CA LEU A 47 4.95 4.66 -0.78
C LEU A 47 4.60 4.10 0.61
N CYS A 48 4.58 2.77 0.75
CA CYS A 48 4.38 2.12 2.05
C CYS A 48 5.51 2.43 3.04
N LYS A 49 6.75 2.57 2.57
CA LYS A 49 7.89 2.98 3.39
C LYS A 49 7.77 4.44 3.83
N GLU A 50 7.36 5.34 2.93
CA GLU A 50 7.12 6.75 3.23
C GLU A 50 5.98 6.97 4.23
N LEU A 51 4.92 6.15 4.14
CA LEU A 51 3.79 6.17 5.07
C LEU A 51 4.07 5.47 6.41
N ALA A 52 5.27 4.92 6.61
CA ALA A 52 5.63 4.11 7.78
C ALA A 52 4.66 2.94 8.09
N ILE A 53 3.90 2.48 7.09
CA ILE A 53 2.94 1.36 7.22
C ILE A 53 3.59 -0.02 7.07
N LEU A 54 4.83 -0.07 6.56
CA LEU A 54 5.62 -1.30 6.59
C LEU A 54 6.05 -1.55 8.03
N GLN A 55 5.38 -2.50 8.70
CA GLN A 55 5.94 -3.08 9.92
C GLN A 55 7.26 -3.77 9.54
N SER A 56 8.37 -3.09 9.79
CA SER A 56 9.66 -3.75 9.91
C SER A 56 9.54 -4.67 11.12
N ARG A 57 9.49 -5.99 10.90
CA ARG A 57 9.78 -6.96 11.97
C ARG A 57 11.27 -6.84 12.32
N SER A 58 11.63 -5.76 13.00
CA SER A 58 12.92 -5.57 13.63
C SER A 58 12.68 -5.53 15.13
N GLY A 59 12.43 -6.72 15.67
CA GLY A 59 12.42 -7.02 17.09
C GLY A 59 12.96 -8.44 17.24
N ARG A 60 14.29 -8.58 17.17
CA ARG A 60 15.03 -9.56 17.95
C ARG A 60 15.68 -8.81 19.08
#